data_AF-A0A9P4NBN6-F1
#
_entry.id   AF-A0A9P4NBN6-F1
#
_cell.length_a   1.000
_cell.length_b   1.000
_cell.length_c   1.000
_cell.angle_alpha   90.00
_cell.angle_beta   90.00
_cell.angle_gamma   90.00
#
_symmetry.space_group_name_H-M   'P 1'
#
loop_
_entity.id
_entity.type
_entity.pdbx_description
1 polymer ?
#
loop_
_entity_poly.entity_id
_entity_poly.type
_entity_poly.pdbx_seq_one_letter_code
_entity_poly.pdbx_strand_id
1 'polypeptide(L)'
;MAFWAHVDVSSWESQKRSFEEALKALGGRIYFVAPLAGISERKWVADDLKEGEFVESDLRVLDVDLKGVLWTVGLAVMRMKSWMYNLHLWALLHSHAAGVYYGETRRPRFCALVCISNPEYYAVADREGLIVPMENVVVAFKNIFEGSMSGEVFEVGPLGEEGSKYAFVRREGLPYLDNKSKRSADLLEEDRKQIT
;
A
#
# COMPACT_ATOMS: atom_id res chain seq x y z
N MET A 1 -22.41 7.10 10.30
CA MET A 1 -22.25 6.03 11.31
C MET A 1 -20.94 5.34 11.02
N ALA A 2 -20.04 5.22 12.02
CA ALA A 2 -18.77 4.53 11.85
C ALA A 2 -18.94 3.05 12.25
N PHE A 3 -18.38 2.14 11.45
CA PHE A 3 -18.37 0.70 11.70
C PHE A 3 -16.91 0.26 11.85
N TRP A 4 -16.63 -0.66 12.78
CA TRP A 4 -15.30 -1.22 12.97
C TRP A 4 -15.40 -2.71 13.26
N ALA A 5 -14.39 -3.46 12.82
CA ALA A 5 -14.21 -4.87 13.10
C ALA A 5 -12.74 -5.11 13.45
N HIS A 6 -12.48 -5.94 14.45
CA HIS A 6 -11.12 -6.33 14.79
C HIS A 6 -10.56 -7.27 13.72
N VAL A 7 -9.34 -7.03 13.25
CA VAL A 7 -8.70 -7.84 12.22
C VAL A 7 -7.23 -8.12 12.56
N ASP A 8 -6.86 -9.39 12.54
CA ASP A 8 -5.46 -9.81 12.48
C ASP A 8 -5.04 -9.92 11.01
N VAL A 9 -4.22 -8.98 10.55
CA VAL A 9 -3.78 -8.93 9.15
C VAL A 9 -2.80 -10.05 8.79
N SER A 10 -2.19 -10.74 9.76
CA SER A 10 -1.37 -11.92 9.49
C SER A 10 -2.20 -13.19 9.22
N SER A 11 -3.52 -13.11 9.42
CA SER A 11 -4.46 -14.24 9.27
C SER A 11 -5.45 -14.02 8.13
N TRP A 12 -5.37 -14.89 7.11
CA TRP A 12 -6.28 -14.87 5.96
C TRP A 12 -7.76 -14.95 6.38
N GLU A 13 -8.11 -15.88 7.27
CA GLU A 13 -9.50 -16.07 7.73
C GLU A 13 -9.98 -14.86 8.55
N SER A 14 -9.09 -14.21 9.31
CA SER A 14 -9.45 -12.97 10.01
C SER A 14 -9.75 -11.84 9.03
N GLN A 15 -8.91 -11.65 8.01
CA GLN A 15 -9.14 -10.62 6.99
C GLN A 15 -10.43 -10.88 6.21
N LYS A 16 -10.62 -12.11 5.73
CA LYS A 16 -11.80 -12.51 4.97
C LYS A 16 -13.08 -12.24 5.76
N ARG A 17 -13.15 -12.68 7.02
CA ARG A 17 -14.31 -12.45 7.90
C ARG A 17 -14.61 -10.96 8.08
N SER A 18 -13.59 -10.15 8.37
CA SER A 18 -13.75 -8.70 8.52
C SER A 18 -14.27 -8.06 7.22
N PHE A 19 -13.79 -8.52 6.07
CA PHE A 19 -14.25 -8.06 4.76
C PHE A 19 -15.72 -8.43 4.49
N GLU A 20 -16.13 -9.65 4.85
CA GLU A 20 -17.52 -10.11 4.75
C GLU A 20 -18.46 -9.31 5.67
N GLU A 21 -18.01 -8.99 6.89
CA GLU A 21 -18.73 -8.12 7.83
C GLU A 21 -18.88 -6.70 7.29
N ALA A 22 -17.80 -6.12 6.76
CA ALA A 22 -17.82 -4.80 6.12
C ALA A 22 -18.79 -4.78 4.93
N LEU A 23 -18.81 -5.83 4.11
CA LEU A 23 -19.78 -5.95 3.01
C LEU A 23 -21.21 -5.96 3.52
N LYS A 24 -21.52 -6.73 4.57
CA LYS A 24 -22.87 -6.76 5.15
C LYS A 24 -23.27 -5.38 5.70
N ALA A 25 -22.37 -4.72 6.43
CA ALA A 25 -22.60 -3.41 7.03
C ALA A 25 -22.81 -2.31 5.97
N LEU A 26 -22.12 -2.40 4.83
CA LEU A 26 -22.16 -1.39 3.75
C LEU A 26 -23.19 -1.72 2.65
N GLY A 27 -24.13 -2.62 2.89
CA GLY A 27 -25.19 -2.94 1.92
C GLY A 27 -24.69 -3.71 0.70
N GLY A 28 -23.65 -4.52 0.89
CA GLY A 28 -23.10 -5.45 -0.11
C GLY A 28 -22.01 -4.86 -1.02
N ARG A 29 -21.65 -3.57 -0.83
CA ARG A 29 -20.71 -2.85 -1.71
C ARG A 29 -19.68 -2.05 -0.93
N ILE A 30 -18.42 -2.26 -1.31
CA ILE A 30 -17.27 -1.47 -0.85
C ILE A 30 -16.73 -0.71 -2.06
N TYR A 31 -16.55 0.60 -1.90
CA TYR A 31 -16.06 1.50 -2.95
C TYR A 31 -14.56 1.78 -2.82
N PHE A 32 -14.00 1.58 -1.64
CA PHE A 32 -12.63 1.91 -1.31
C PHE A 32 -12.10 0.97 -0.24
N VAL A 33 -10.86 0.53 -0.39
CA VAL A 33 -10.12 -0.28 0.57
C VAL A 33 -8.73 0.31 0.70
N ALA A 34 -8.31 0.58 1.95
CA ALA A 34 -6.95 1.01 2.27
C ALA A 34 -6.37 0.08 3.34
N PRO A 35 -5.45 -0.82 2.99
CA PRO A 35 -4.72 -1.62 3.98
C PRO A 35 -3.71 -0.75 4.74
N LEU A 36 -4.13 -0.17 5.85
CA LEU A 36 -3.28 0.66 6.72
C LEU A 36 -2.90 -0.15 7.97
N ALA A 37 -2.00 -1.11 7.82
CA ALA A 37 -1.48 -1.93 8.91
C ALA A 37 -0.02 -2.28 8.65
N GLY A 38 0.77 -2.36 9.72
CA GLY A 38 2.16 -2.79 9.66
C GLY A 38 2.76 -2.95 11.05
N ILE A 39 3.89 -3.64 11.13
CA ILE A 39 4.71 -3.73 12.34
C ILE A 39 6.11 -3.18 12.08
N SER A 40 6.74 -2.62 13.11
CA SER A 40 8.10 -2.12 13.00
C SER A 40 9.10 -3.24 12.69
N GLU A 41 10.24 -2.85 12.13
CA GLU A 41 11.31 -3.77 11.78
C GLU A 41 11.73 -4.64 12.95
N ARG A 42 12.00 -5.91 12.63
CA ARG A 42 12.44 -6.93 13.58
C ARG A 42 13.68 -7.58 13.05
N LYS A 43 14.54 -8.03 13.96
CA LYS A 43 15.68 -8.87 13.58
C LYS A 43 15.16 -10.18 13.01
N TRP A 44 15.43 -10.42 11.74
CA TRP A 44 15.05 -11.65 11.05
C TRP A 44 15.92 -12.87 11.42
N VAL A 45 17.08 -12.63 12.02
CA VAL A 45 18.07 -13.62 12.43
C VAL A 45 18.43 -13.34 13.89
N ALA A 46 18.43 -14.39 14.71
CA ALA A 46 18.76 -14.30 16.14
C ALA A 46 20.23 -13.90 16.35
N ASP A 47 20.51 -13.14 17.41
CA ASP A 47 21.89 -12.72 17.73
C ASP A 47 22.70 -13.83 18.41
N ASP A 48 22.03 -14.77 19.06
CA ASP A 48 22.59 -15.81 19.93
C ASP A 48 22.67 -17.19 19.28
N LEU A 49 22.96 -17.22 17.97
CA LEU A 49 23.16 -18.47 17.24
C LEU A 49 24.42 -19.19 17.70
N LYS A 50 24.30 -20.47 18.08
CA LYS A 50 25.46 -21.34 18.30
C LYS A 50 26.05 -21.76 16.96
N GLU A 51 27.36 -21.96 16.93
CA GLU A 51 28.05 -22.43 15.73
C GLU A 51 27.46 -23.76 15.24
N GLY A 52 27.04 -23.80 13.98
CA GLY A 52 26.41 -24.96 13.36
C GLY A 52 24.91 -25.15 13.64
N GLU A 53 24.28 -24.27 14.41
CA GLU A 53 22.84 -24.31 14.69
C GLU A 53 22.05 -23.48 13.65
N PHE A 54 20.99 -24.07 13.09
CA PHE A 54 20.02 -23.36 12.24
C PHE A 54 18.76 -23.07 13.06
N VAL A 55 18.39 -21.79 13.15
CA VAL A 55 17.15 -21.34 13.79
C VAL A 55 16.24 -20.74 12.71
N GLU A 56 14.94 -20.95 12.86
CA GLU A 56 13.94 -20.36 11.96
C GLU A 56 14.00 -18.83 12.02
N SER A 57 13.96 -18.19 10.84
CA SER A 57 13.97 -16.74 10.72
C SER A 57 12.64 -16.12 11.12
N ASP A 58 12.69 -14.95 11.78
CA ASP A 58 11.48 -14.18 12.09
C ASP A 58 10.97 -13.45 10.83
N LEU A 59 9.96 -14.04 10.18
CA LEU A 59 9.33 -13.49 8.98
C LEU A 59 8.05 -12.70 9.28
N ARG A 60 7.76 -12.37 10.54
CA ARG A 60 6.50 -11.71 10.91
C ARG A 60 6.28 -10.37 10.21
N VAL A 61 7.35 -9.62 9.92
CA VAL A 61 7.26 -8.37 9.14
C VAL A 61 6.75 -8.67 7.73
N LEU A 62 7.25 -9.71 7.05
CA LEU A 62 6.73 -10.12 5.73
C LEU A 62 5.29 -10.61 5.81
N ASP A 63 4.93 -11.31 6.88
CA ASP A 63 3.58 -11.83 7.07
C ASP A 63 2.54 -10.72 7.22
N VAL A 64 2.88 -9.64 7.93
CA VAL A 64 2.00 -8.50 8.17
C VAL A 64 2.06 -7.50 7.01
N ASP A 65 3.25 -6.98 6.71
CA ASP A 65 3.44 -5.79 5.88
C ASP A 65 3.39 -6.09 4.38
N LEU A 66 3.71 -7.32 3.97
CA LEU A 66 3.66 -7.75 2.57
C LEU A 66 2.46 -8.68 2.33
N LYS A 67 2.47 -9.85 2.95
CA LYS A 67 1.46 -10.89 2.72
C LYS A 67 0.06 -10.43 3.14
N GLY A 68 -0.05 -9.85 4.34
CA GLY A 68 -1.32 -9.32 4.84
C GLY A 68 -1.91 -8.28 3.90
N VAL A 69 -1.06 -7.41 3.36
CA VAL A 69 -1.45 -6.38 2.42
C VAL A 69 -1.89 -6.96 1.06
N LEU A 70 -1.13 -7.91 0.50
CA LEU A 70 -1.48 -8.64 -0.73
C LEU A 70 -2.85 -9.32 -0.62
N TRP A 71 -3.15 -9.91 0.54
CA TRP A 71 -4.45 -10.53 0.79
C TRP A 71 -5.59 -9.53 0.82
N THR A 72 -5.43 -8.39 1.50
CA THR A 72 -6.45 -7.32 1.51
C THR A 72 -6.72 -6.83 0.09
N VAL A 73 -5.66 -6.61 -0.70
CA VAL A 73 -5.77 -6.23 -2.11
C VAL A 73 -6.48 -7.30 -2.93
N GLY A 74 -6.12 -8.57 -2.76
CA GLY A 74 -6.77 -9.70 -3.43
C GLY A 74 -8.26 -9.78 -3.13
N LEU A 75 -8.66 -9.65 -1.86
CA LEU A 75 -10.07 -9.61 -1.45
C LEU A 75 -10.83 -8.45 -2.10
N ALA A 76 -10.23 -7.26 -2.11
CA ALA A 76 -10.80 -6.09 -2.77
C ALA A 76 -10.98 -6.34 -4.27
N VAL A 77 -9.95 -6.84 -4.97
CA VAL A 77 -9.99 -7.18 -6.39
C VAL A 77 -11.10 -8.20 -6.68
N MET A 78 -11.16 -9.30 -5.92
CA MET A 78 -12.17 -10.36 -6.12
C MET A 78 -13.59 -9.80 -6.03
N ARG A 79 -13.85 -8.96 -5.03
CA ARG A 79 -15.19 -8.41 -4.83
C ARG A 79 -15.52 -7.24 -5.75
N MET A 80 -14.53 -6.44 -6.14
CA MET A 80 -14.74 -5.27 -7.00
C MET A 80 -14.78 -5.65 -8.51
N LYS A 81 -14.12 -6.75 -8.91
CA LYS A 81 -14.16 -7.28 -10.30
C LYS A 81 -15.58 -7.53 -10.82
N SER A 82 -16.53 -7.92 -9.97
CA SER A 82 -17.93 -8.12 -10.39
C SER A 82 -18.69 -6.83 -10.70
N TRP A 83 -18.15 -5.65 -10.37
CA TRP A 83 -18.81 -4.34 -10.51
C TRP A 83 -18.10 -3.41 -11.51
N MET A 84 -17.18 -3.97 -12.27
CA MET A 84 -16.11 -3.29 -13.01
C MET A 84 -16.55 -2.69 -14.36
N TYR A 85 -17.80 -2.23 -14.45
CA TYR A 85 -18.23 -1.39 -15.57
C TYR A 85 -18.04 0.10 -15.29
N ASN A 86 -17.88 0.55 -14.03
CA ASN A 86 -17.73 2.00 -13.73
C ASN A 86 -17.10 2.34 -12.35
N LEU A 87 -16.21 1.51 -11.79
CA LEU A 87 -15.66 1.82 -10.45
C LEU A 87 -14.14 1.67 -10.34
N HIS A 88 -13.55 2.54 -9.53
CA HIS A 88 -12.13 2.65 -9.25
C HIS A 88 -11.80 1.77 -8.04
N LEU A 89 -11.09 0.66 -8.23
CA LEU A 89 -10.46 -0.08 -7.15
C LEU A 89 -9.11 0.63 -6.84
N TRP A 90 -8.61 0.52 -5.61
CA TRP A 90 -7.37 1.15 -5.10
C TRP A 90 -6.66 0.09 -4.24
N ALA A 91 -5.37 -0.18 -4.47
CA ALA A 91 -4.61 -1.26 -3.83
C ALA A 91 -3.18 -0.83 -3.52
N LEU A 92 -2.71 -1.21 -2.34
CA LEU A 92 -1.57 -0.62 -1.64
C LEU A 92 -0.67 -1.76 -1.16
N LEU A 93 0.67 -1.64 -1.25
CA LEU A 93 1.71 -2.65 -0.97
C LEU A 93 3.03 -1.99 -0.52
N HIS A 94 3.73 -2.56 0.49
CA HIS A 94 4.96 -2.02 1.10
C HIS A 94 6.12 -3.05 1.15
N SER A 95 7.38 -2.63 0.93
CA SER A 95 8.58 -3.28 1.50
C SER A 95 9.83 -2.37 1.40
N HIS A 96 10.80 -2.54 2.33
CA HIS A 96 12.14 -1.91 2.30
C HIS A 96 13.11 -2.56 1.28
N ALA A 97 12.71 -3.64 0.60
CA ALA A 97 13.56 -4.34 -0.36
C ALA A 97 12.72 -5.19 -1.34
N ALA A 98 11.98 -4.53 -2.23
CA ALA A 98 11.56 -5.04 -3.54
C ALA A 98 10.49 -4.10 -4.11
N GLY A 99 10.76 -3.53 -5.28
CA GLY A 99 9.70 -2.99 -6.12
C GLY A 99 8.78 -4.13 -6.55
N VAL A 100 7.60 -4.24 -5.93
CA VAL A 100 6.55 -5.14 -6.41
C VAL A 100 5.80 -4.41 -7.53
N TYR A 101 6.25 -4.62 -8.76
CA TYR A 101 5.48 -4.29 -9.95
C TYR A 101 4.32 -5.29 -10.07
N TYR A 102 3.11 -4.89 -9.71
CA TYR A 102 1.93 -5.64 -10.13
C TYR A 102 1.64 -5.31 -11.60
N GLY A 103 2.13 -6.19 -12.48
CA GLY A 103 1.48 -6.44 -13.75
C GLY A 103 0.12 -7.08 -13.50
N GLU A 104 -0.92 -6.40 -13.99
CA GLU A 104 -2.09 -6.98 -14.67
C GLU A 104 -3.49 -6.71 -14.10
N THR A 105 -4.28 -6.11 -15.01
CA THR A 105 -5.75 -6.08 -15.18
C THR A 105 -6.68 -5.44 -14.14
N ARG A 106 -7.17 -4.27 -14.59
CA ARG A 106 -8.44 -3.60 -14.26
C ARG A 106 -8.54 -2.99 -12.84
N ARG A 107 -7.87 -1.83 -12.77
CA ARG A 107 -8.00 -0.68 -11.88
C ARG A 107 -7.92 -0.93 -10.37
N PRO A 108 -6.76 -1.23 -9.79
CA PRO A 108 -6.33 -0.61 -8.55
C PRO A 108 -5.52 0.65 -8.86
N ARG A 109 -6.05 1.85 -8.61
CA ARG A 109 -5.27 3.08 -8.69
C ARG A 109 -4.83 3.41 -7.28
N PHE A 110 -3.54 3.67 -7.09
CA PHE A 110 -2.89 4.14 -5.86
C PHE A 110 -2.70 3.17 -4.71
N CYS A 111 -1.47 3.29 -4.22
CA CYS A 111 -0.83 2.68 -3.09
C CYS A 111 -0.26 3.84 -2.25
N ALA A 112 -0.62 3.94 -0.97
CA ALA A 112 0.00 4.87 -0.01
C ALA A 112 1.00 4.08 0.85
N LEU A 113 2.28 4.47 0.81
CA LEU A 113 3.29 3.96 1.73
C LEU A 113 3.14 4.70 3.08
N VAL A 114 3.00 3.96 4.17
CA VAL A 114 2.96 4.48 5.54
C VAL A 114 3.83 3.54 6.37
N CYS A 115 4.97 4.04 6.85
CA CYS A 115 5.87 3.30 7.72
C CYS A 115 5.46 3.53 9.18
N ILE A 116 5.21 2.45 9.93
CA ILE A 116 4.89 2.51 11.35
C ILE A 116 6.10 2.07 12.16
N SER A 117 6.67 3.00 12.93
CA SER A 117 7.85 2.73 13.76
C SER A 117 7.49 2.52 15.23
N ASN A 118 8.50 2.30 16.07
CA ASN A 118 8.30 2.17 17.51
C ASN A 118 8.10 3.56 18.18
N PRO A 119 7.50 3.61 19.38
CA PRO A 119 7.27 4.87 20.09
C PRO A 119 8.55 5.68 20.35
N GLU A 120 9.70 5.02 20.54
CA GLU A 120 10.98 5.67 20.79
C GLU A 120 11.44 6.47 19.57
N TYR A 121 11.31 5.90 18.37
CA TYR A 121 11.56 6.59 17.11
C TYR A 121 10.64 7.79 16.96
N TYR A 122 9.34 7.63 17.22
CA TYR A 122 8.39 8.75 17.10
C TYR A 122 8.71 9.89 18.06
N ALA A 123 9.18 9.60 19.28
CA ALA A 123 9.60 10.62 20.22
C ALA A 123 10.83 11.41 19.73
N VAL A 124 11.76 10.77 19.03
CA VAL A 124 12.92 11.44 18.41
C VAL A 124 12.48 12.24 17.19
N ALA A 125 11.72 11.63 16.29
CA ALA A 125 11.23 12.28 15.08
C ALA A 125 10.35 13.50 15.39
N ASP A 126 9.52 13.45 16.43
CA ASP A 126 8.71 14.59 16.89
C ASP A 126 9.60 15.72 17.43
N ARG A 127 10.60 15.39 18.26
CA ARG A 127 11.58 16.36 18.76
C ARG A 127 12.35 17.06 17.64
N GLU A 128 12.63 16.35 16.56
CA GLU A 128 13.35 16.86 15.40
C GLU A 128 12.42 17.50 14.33
N GLY A 129 11.10 17.51 14.55
CA GLY A 129 10.13 18.05 13.59
C GLY A 129 10.03 17.25 12.28
N LEU A 130 10.35 15.96 12.33
CA LEU A 130 10.37 15.04 11.18
C LEU A 130 9.04 14.28 11.00
N ILE A 131 8.07 14.50 11.88
CA ILE A 131 6.74 13.87 11.78
C ILE A 131 5.96 14.52 10.64
N VAL A 132 5.50 13.70 9.70
CA VAL A 132 4.59 14.14 8.65
C VAL A 132 3.24 14.53 9.26
N PRO A 133 2.77 15.77 9.11
CA PRO A 133 1.45 16.16 9.59
C PRO A 133 0.35 15.35 8.88
N MET A 134 -0.58 14.77 9.65
CA MET A 134 -1.68 13.97 9.12
C MET A 134 -2.54 14.74 8.11
N GLU A 135 -2.65 16.06 8.29
CA GLU A 135 -3.34 16.95 7.37
C GLU A 135 -2.78 16.86 5.94
N ASN A 136 -1.46 16.76 5.79
CA ASN A 136 -0.82 16.62 4.47
C ASN A 136 -1.15 15.27 3.83
N VAL A 137 -1.14 14.20 4.63
CA VAL A 137 -1.53 12.85 4.19
C VAL A 137 -2.98 12.86 3.70
N VAL A 138 -3.90 13.43 4.49
CA VAL A 138 -5.32 13.54 4.13
C VAL A 138 -5.52 14.35 2.86
N VAL A 139 -4.79 15.46 2.68
CA VAL A 139 -4.87 16.25 1.45
C VAL A 139 -4.34 15.48 0.24
N ALA A 140 -3.24 14.73 0.38
CA ALA A 140 -2.76 13.84 -0.67
C ALA A 140 -3.87 12.85 -1.05
N PHE A 141 -4.47 12.15 -0.07
CA PHE A 141 -5.61 11.26 -0.31
C PHE A 141 -6.77 11.96 -1.03
N LYS A 142 -7.13 13.19 -0.67
CA LYS A 142 -8.20 13.95 -1.36
C LYS A 142 -7.87 14.20 -2.83
N ASN A 143 -6.67 14.67 -3.13
CA ASN A 143 -6.22 14.88 -4.52
C ASN A 143 -6.26 13.59 -5.33
N ILE A 144 -5.93 12.50 -4.66
CA ILE A 144 -5.95 11.14 -5.21
C ILE A 144 -7.39 10.71 -5.50
N PHE A 145 -8.35 10.96 -4.60
CA PHE A 145 -9.76 10.67 -4.80
C PHE A 145 -10.44 11.51 -5.88
N GLU A 146 -10.11 12.80 -5.95
CA GLU A 146 -10.71 13.76 -6.88
C GLU A 146 -10.07 13.69 -8.28
N GLY A 147 -8.84 13.16 -8.36
CA GLY A 147 -8.08 13.04 -9.59
C GLY A 147 -8.46 11.83 -10.45
N SER A 148 -8.14 11.90 -11.74
CA SER A 148 -8.23 10.77 -12.68
C SER A 148 -6.94 9.93 -12.76
N MET A 149 -6.04 10.08 -11.78
CA MET A 149 -4.64 9.63 -11.84
C MET A 149 -4.48 8.15 -11.43
N SER A 150 -3.50 7.46 -12.00
CA SER A 150 -3.19 6.03 -11.76
C SER A 150 -1.70 5.78 -11.88
N GLY A 151 -1.11 4.98 -10.99
CA GLY A 151 0.30 4.57 -11.09
C GLY A 151 1.32 5.65 -10.70
N GLU A 152 0.87 6.69 -10.01
CA GLU A 152 1.71 7.80 -9.56
C GLU A 152 2.18 7.58 -8.13
N VAL A 153 3.38 8.08 -7.82
CA VAL A 153 3.93 8.07 -6.46
C VAL A 153 3.76 9.46 -5.85
N PHE A 154 3.06 9.51 -4.73
CA PHE A 154 2.94 10.73 -3.91
C PHE A 154 3.87 10.58 -2.72
N GLU A 155 4.88 11.45 -2.66
CA GLU A 155 5.77 11.56 -1.51
C GLU A 155 5.23 12.65 -0.59
N VAL A 156 4.88 12.31 0.64
CA VAL A 156 4.35 13.26 1.64
C VAL A 156 5.41 13.45 2.72
N GLY A 157 5.99 14.66 2.78
CA GLY A 157 7.08 15.00 3.70
C GLY A 157 6.62 15.78 4.93
N PRO A 158 7.49 15.92 5.96
CA PRO A 158 7.22 16.76 7.12
C PRO A 158 7.18 18.25 6.77
N LEU A 159 8.00 18.65 5.80
CA LEU A 159 8.03 19.98 5.21
C LEU A 159 7.54 19.88 3.77
N GLY A 160 6.67 20.81 3.37
CA GLY A 160 6.35 20.97 1.95
C GLY A 160 7.44 21.71 1.22
N GLU A 161 7.39 21.73 -0.10
CA GLU A 161 8.22 22.65 -0.87
C GLU A 161 8.00 24.08 -0.37
N GLU A 162 9.06 24.87 -0.30
CA GLU A 162 9.02 26.26 0.15
C GLU A 162 8.03 27.05 -0.72
N GLY A 163 6.99 27.62 -0.11
CA GLY A 163 5.89 28.31 -0.82
C GLY A 163 4.73 27.42 -1.27
N SER A 164 4.78 26.10 -1.06
CA SER A 164 3.63 25.21 -1.27
C SER A 164 2.66 25.27 -0.09
N LYS A 165 1.36 25.28 -0.40
CA LYS A 165 0.27 25.21 0.59
C LYS A 165 0.19 23.82 1.26
N TYR A 166 0.77 22.78 0.65
CA TYR A 166 0.69 21.39 1.11
C TYR A 166 2.02 20.65 0.92
N ALA A 167 2.34 19.74 1.84
CA ALA A 167 3.63 19.03 1.84
C ALA A 167 3.61 17.68 1.11
N PHE A 168 3.19 17.66 -0.15
CA PHE A 168 3.39 16.48 -0.98
C PHE A 168 3.90 16.82 -2.37
N VAL A 169 4.76 15.95 -2.90
CA VAL A 169 5.34 16.06 -4.23
C VAL A 169 4.93 14.83 -5.03
N ARG A 170 4.47 15.05 -6.26
CA ARG A 170 4.28 13.97 -7.22
C ARG A 170 5.64 13.58 -7.78
N ARG A 171 5.99 12.31 -7.66
CA ARG A 171 7.17 11.74 -8.29
C ARG A 171 6.74 10.97 -9.53
N GLU A 172 7.36 11.30 -10.67
CA GLU A 172 7.30 10.42 -11.83
C GLU A 172 7.98 9.09 -11.46
N GLY A 173 7.45 7.98 -12.00
CA GLY A 173 8.08 6.67 -11.84
C GLY A 173 9.52 6.66 -12.36
N LEU A 174 10.31 5.67 -11.91
CA LEU A 174 11.68 5.53 -12.39
C LEU A 174 11.72 5.46 -13.92
N PRO A 175 12.68 6.13 -14.57
CA PRO A 175 12.83 6.03 -16.01
C PRO A 175 13.16 4.58 -16.38
N TYR A 176 12.76 4.17 -17.59
CA TYR A 176 13.12 2.87 -18.12
C TYR A 176 14.65 2.73 -18.17
N LEU A 177 15.16 1.57 -17.74
CA LEU A 177 16.59 1.27 -17.75
C LEU A 177 17.20 1.45 -19.14
N ASP A 178 16.47 1.04 -20.17
CA ASP A 178 16.86 1.19 -21.57
C ASP A 178 15.62 1.19 -22.51
N ASN A 179 15.88 1.37 -23.81
CA ASN A 179 14.85 1.35 -24.85
C ASN A 179 14.14 0.00 -24.97
N LYS A 180 14.77 -1.12 -24.58
CA LYS A 180 14.14 -2.44 -24.61
C LYS A 180 13.12 -2.59 -23.50
N SER A 181 13.45 -2.09 -22.31
CA SER A 181 12.57 -2.03 -21.14
C SER A 181 11.35 -1.16 -21.45
N LYS A 182 11.57 0.00 -22.09
CA LYS A 182 10.49 0.85 -22.60
C LYS A 182 9.62 0.12 -23.61
N ARG A 183 10.22 -0.53 -24.62
CA ARG A 183 9.45 -1.27 -25.64
C ARG A 183 8.65 -2.42 -25.02
N SER A 184 9.19 -3.10 -24.02
CA SER A 184 8.48 -4.14 -23.29
C SER A 184 7.24 -3.59 -22.59
N ALA A 185 7.35 -2.42 -21.96
CA ALA A 185 6.19 -1.75 -21.36
C ALA A 185 5.19 -1.25 -22.40
N ASP A 186 5.66 -0.70 -23.52
CA ASP A 186 4.80 -0.27 -24.63
C ASP A 186 4.02 -1.46 -25.24
N LEU A 187 4.63 -2.64 -25.35
CA LEU A 187 3.96 -3.85 -25.84
C LEU A 187 2.83 -4.30 -24.89
N LEU A 188 3.05 -4.23 -23.58
CA LEU A 188 2.01 -4.50 -22.58
C LEU A 188 0.86 -3.48 -22.71
N GLU A 189 1.18 -2.23 -23.01
CA GLU A 189 0.19 -1.16 -23.23
C GLU A 189 -0.60 -1.35 -24.54
N GLU A 190 0.06 -1.80 -25.60
CA GLU A 190 -0.53 -2.13 -26.90
C GLU A 190 -1.49 -3.34 -26.79
N ASP A 191 -1.05 -4.43 -26.16
CA ASP A 191 -1.87 -5.62 -25.91
C ASP A 191 -3.11 -5.28 -25.07
N ARG A 192 -2.94 -4.42 -24.05
CA ARG A 192 -4.04 -3.95 -23.22
C ARG A 192 -5.14 -3.24 -24.02
N LYS A 193 -4.78 -2.48 -25.07
CA LYS A 193 -5.76 -1.77 -25.91
C LYS A 193 -6.57 -2.72 -26.81
N GLN A 194 -6.08 -3.93 -27.06
CA GLN A 194 -6.78 -4.93 -27.89
C GLN A 194 -7.83 -5.73 -27.10
N ILE A 195 -7.72 -5.76 -25.77
CA ILE A 195 -8.63 -6.48 -24.86
C ILE A 195 -9.76 -5.57 -24.33
N THR A 196 -9.88 -4.35 -24.87
CA THR A 196 -10.93 -3.35 -24.51
C THR A 196 -11.88 -3.14 -25.69
#